data_AF-A0A7V9E598-F1
#
_entry.id   AF-A0A7V9E598-F1
#
_cell.length_a   1.000
_cell.length_b   1.000
_cell.length_c   1.000
_cell.angle_alpha   90.00
_cell.angle_beta   90.00
_cell.angle_gamma   90.00
#
_symmetry.space_group_name_H-M   'P 1'
#
loop_
_entity.id
_entity.type
_entity.pdbx_description
1 polymer ?
#
loop_
_entity_poly.entity_id
_entity_poly.type
_entity_poly.pdbx_seq_one_letter_code
_entity_poly.pdbx_strand_id
1 'polypeptide(L)'
;MAGRYDAVLRSAVLAVKERGRSDLLPLLGAALAGAVAAAAPGSGAVLLVPVPSTRAAVRRRGGDHMRLLARRTTVELQRAGRPVTVLPALRLLRTPQDSAGLSAAERARNLDGVFAAGANTRRLAAGACVVLVDDVVTTGTTLTRCALALGEMGLQVSAAAVAGTTRRSGDRLSG
;
A
#
# COMPACT_ATOMS: atom_id res chain seq x y z
N MET A 1 -8.21 14.57 14.88
CA MET A 1 -7.35 13.46 14.39
C MET A 1 -7.28 13.32 12.86
N ALA A 2 -8.15 13.96 12.07
CA ALA A 2 -8.10 13.92 10.59
C ALA A 2 -6.83 14.55 9.98
N GLY A 3 -6.31 15.64 10.55
CA GLY A 3 -5.16 16.37 10.00
C GLY A 3 -3.81 15.62 10.02
N ARG A 4 -3.63 14.63 10.92
CA ARG A 4 -2.42 13.79 10.94
C ARG A 4 -2.46 12.70 9.85
N TYR A 5 -3.66 12.25 9.48
CA TYR A 5 -3.88 11.31 8.38
C TYR A 5 -3.74 11.97 7.02
N ASP A 6 -4.23 13.20 6.87
CA ASP A 6 -3.96 14.04 5.70
C ASP A 6 -2.46 14.24 5.48
N ALA A 7 -1.68 14.40 6.56
CA ALA A 7 -0.22 14.51 6.45
C ALA A 7 0.45 13.20 5.96
N VAL A 8 0.01 12.02 6.41
CA VAL A 8 0.53 10.72 5.91
C VAL A 8 0.13 10.49 4.44
N LEU A 9 -1.09 10.89 4.06
CA LEU A 9 -1.55 10.88 2.67
C LEU A 9 -0.78 11.86 1.78
N ARG A 10 -0.39 13.05 2.30
CA ARG A 10 0.39 14.07 1.57
C ARG A 10 1.86 13.69 1.42
N SER A 11 2.45 13.09 2.45
CA SER A 11 3.88 12.76 2.47
C SER A 11 4.23 11.50 1.69
N ALA A 12 3.26 10.67 1.30
CA ALA A 12 3.57 9.32 0.86
C ALA A 12 2.67 8.80 -0.28
N VAL A 13 2.60 9.57 -1.36
CA VAL A 13 2.25 9.04 -2.69
C VAL A 13 3.41 9.31 -3.63
N LEU A 14 4.52 8.62 -3.40
CA LEU A 14 5.54 8.44 -4.44
C LEU A 14 5.00 7.36 -5.38
N ALA A 15 4.17 7.80 -6.32
CA ALA A 15 3.58 6.95 -7.34
C ALA A 15 4.59 6.73 -8.47
N VAL A 16 5.05 5.50 -8.60
CA VAL A 16 5.81 5.08 -9.79
C VAL A 16 4.79 4.77 -10.88
N LYS A 17 4.66 5.67 -11.85
CA LYS A 17 3.76 5.51 -12.99
C LYS A 17 4.44 4.65 -14.04
N GLU A 18 4.11 3.36 -14.11
CA GLU A 18 4.58 2.53 -15.23
C GLU A 18 3.50 1.62 -15.82
N ARG A 19 3.58 1.44 -17.15
CA ARG A 19 2.50 0.94 -18.02
C ARG A 19 2.25 -0.57 -17.95
N GLY A 20 1.75 -1.05 -16.81
CA GLY A 20 0.92 -2.26 -16.73
C GLY A 20 1.56 -3.58 -17.20
N ARG A 21 2.88 -3.69 -17.18
CA ARG A 21 3.64 -4.82 -17.70
C ARG A 21 4.34 -5.58 -16.57
N SER A 22 4.05 -6.87 -16.41
CA SER A 22 4.56 -7.72 -15.32
C SER A 22 6.07 -8.00 -15.40
N ASP A 23 6.66 -7.87 -16.58
CA ASP A 23 8.10 -7.85 -16.83
C ASP A 23 8.80 -6.62 -16.23
N LEU A 24 8.04 -5.60 -15.80
CA LEU A 24 8.56 -4.43 -15.09
C LEU A 24 8.68 -4.63 -13.58
N LEU A 25 8.36 -5.82 -13.04
CA LEU A 25 8.52 -6.12 -11.61
C LEU A 25 9.88 -5.71 -11.02
N PRO A 26 11.03 -5.92 -11.71
CA PRO A 26 12.32 -5.42 -11.23
C PRO A 26 12.39 -3.89 -11.14
N LEU A 27 11.91 -3.19 -12.17
CA LEU A 27 11.89 -1.72 -12.22
C LEU A 27 10.93 -1.13 -11.18
N LEU A 28 9.75 -1.72 -11.02
CA LEU A 28 8.77 -1.36 -9.99
C LEU A 28 9.33 -1.61 -8.59
N GLY A 29 10.04 -2.72 -8.37
CA GLY A 29 10.69 -3.03 -7.10
C GLY A 29 11.75 -2.00 -6.72
N ALA A 30 12.61 -1.61 -7.68
CA ALA A 30 13.65 -0.60 -7.48
C ALA A 30 13.06 0.79 -7.23
N ALA A 31 12.07 1.20 -8.03
CA ALA A 31 11.42 2.49 -7.86
C ALA A 31 10.64 2.58 -6.53
N LEU A 32 9.97 1.48 -6.13
CA LEU A 32 9.32 1.37 -4.84
C LEU A 32 10.33 1.38 -3.68
N ALA A 33 11.51 0.78 -3.85
CA ALA A 33 12.58 0.85 -2.85
C ALA A 33 13.11 2.28 -2.69
N GLY A 34 13.27 3.02 -3.78
CA GLY A 34 13.60 4.45 -3.74
C GLY A 34 12.53 5.26 -3.01
N ALA A 35 11.25 4.98 -3.27
CA ALA A 35 10.15 5.62 -2.56
C ALA A 35 10.14 5.32 -1.05
N VAL A 36 10.37 4.05 -0.67
CA VAL A 36 10.48 3.64 0.73
C VAL A 36 11.67 4.33 1.41
N ALA A 37 12.83 4.39 0.74
CA ALA A 37 14.02 5.03 1.28
C ALA A 37 13.83 6.53 1.51
N ALA A 38 13.14 7.21 0.59
CA ALA A 38 12.80 8.63 0.72
C ALA A 38 11.79 8.88 1.86
N ALA A 39 10.82 7.98 2.04
CA ALA A 39 9.76 8.14 3.02
C ALA A 39 10.14 7.68 4.44
N ALA A 40 11.20 6.88 4.57
CA ALA A 40 11.78 6.44 5.83
C ALA A 40 13.24 6.90 5.96
N PRO A 41 13.54 8.22 6.04
CA PRO A 41 14.90 8.72 6.13
C PRO A 41 15.57 8.30 7.45
N GLY A 42 16.80 7.80 7.40
CA GLY A 42 17.58 7.32 8.57
C GLY A 42 17.82 5.81 8.60
N SER A 43 18.75 5.29 9.40
CA SER A 43 19.22 3.88 9.35
C SER A 43 18.30 2.86 10.03
N GLY A 44 17.13 3.26 10.53
CA GLY A 44 16.21 2.39 11.27
C GLY A 44 15.62 1.25 10.43
N ALA A 45 15.19 0.19 11.10
CA ALA A 45 14.53 -0.94 10.44
C ALA A 45 13.22 -0.52 9.78
N VAL A 46 12.98 -0.97 8.55
CA VAL A 46 11.75 -0.72 7.80
C VAL A 46 10.85 -1.96 7.87
N LEU A 47 9.57 -1.75 8.15
CA LEU A 47 8.55 -2.79 8.06
C LEU A 47 7.63 -2.51 6.88
N LEU A 48 7.73 -3.31 5.84
CA LEU A 48 6.83 -3.25 4.69
C LEU A 48 5.55 -4.04 5.02
N VAL A 49 4.42 -3.36 4.94
CA VAL A 49 3.10 -3.96 5.12
C VAL A 49 2.36 -3.92 3.76
N PRO A 50 2.27 -5.06 3.05
CA PRO A 50 1.55 -5.11 1.78
C PRO A 50 0.05 -4.98 2.02
N VAL A 51 -0.61 -4.16 1.20
CA VAL A 51 -2.07 -4.07 1.16
C VAL A 51 -2.64 -5.37 0.59
N PRO A 52 -3.58 -6.04 1.28
CA PRO A 52 -4.10 -7.32 0.83
C PRO A 52 -4.96 -7.13 -0.42
N SER A 53 -4.69 -7.95 -1.44
CA SER A 53 -5.50 -8.04 -2.66
C SER A 53 -6.62 -9.07 -2.52
N THR A 54 -7.74 -8.84 -3.21
CA THR A 54 -8.82 -9.83 -3.26
C THR A 54 -8.38 -11.10 -4.00
N ARG A 55 -8.93 -12.27 -3.62
CA ARG A 55 -8.61 -13.55 -4.30
C ARG A 55 -8.89 -13.49 -5.81
N ALA A 56 -9.93 -12.78 -6.22
CA ALA A 56 -10.25 -12.56 -7.63
C ALA A 56 -9.16 -11.76 -8.35
N ALA A 57 -8.62 -10.71 -7.71
CA ALA A 57 -7.52 -9.93 -8.26
C ALA A 57 -6.22 -10.75 -8.36
N VAL A 58 -5.89 -11.54 -7.34
CA VAL A 58 -4.75 -12.46 -7.34
C VAL A 58 -4.86 -13.47 -8.48
N ARG A 59 -6.02 -14.13 -8.64
CA ARG A 59 -6.25 -15.09 -9.73
C ARG A 59 -6.16 -14.46 -11.10
N ARG A 60 -6.83 -13.31 -11.31
CA ARG A 60 -6.81 -12.58 -12.59
C ARG A 60 -5.39 -12.17 -13.00
N ARG A 61 -4.53 -11.87 -12.02
CA ARG A 61 -3.12 -11.48 -12.24
C ARG A 61 -2.16 -12.68 -12.27
N GLY A 62 -2.66 -13.91 -12.16
CA GLY A 62 -1.84 -15.12 -12.19
C GLY A 62 -0.95 -15.34 -10.96
N GLY A 63 -1.21 -14.64 -9.85
CA GLY A 63 -0.42 -14.74 -8.63
C GLY A 63 -0.51 -13.52 -7.71
N ASP A 64 0.09 -13.64 -6.51
CA ASP A 64 0.14 -12.57 -5.52
C ASP A 64 1.22 -11.54 -5.91
N HIS A 65 0.84 -10.66 -6.84
CA HIS A 65 1.72 -9.64 -7.40
C HIS A 65 2.24 -8.68 -6.32
N MET A 66 1.44 -8.40 -5.30
CA MET A 66 1.83 -7.56 -4.16
C MET A 66 2.93 -8.21 -3.34
N ARG A 67 2.83 -9.50 -3.07
CA ARG A 67 3.89 -10.25 -2.37
C ARG A 67 5.16 -10.34 -3.21
N LEU A 68 5.06 -10.50 -4.52
CA LEU A 68 6.21 -10.49 -5.43
C LEU A 68 6.90 -9.12 -5.43
N LEU A 69 6.13 -8.05 -5.57
CA LEU A 69 6.63 -6.68 -5.54
C LEU A 69 7.30 -6.35 -4.21
N ALA A 70 6.64 -6.63 -3.08
CA ALA A 70 7.20 -6.39 -1.75
C ALA A 70 8.54 -7.13 -1.55
N ARG A 71 8.64 -8.38 -2.01
CA ARG A 71 9.90 -9.15 -1.98
C ARG A 71 11.00 -8.50 -2.82
N ARG A 72 10.68 -7.98 -4.01
CA ARG A 72 11.64 -7.26 -4.85
C ARG A 72 12.12 -5.98 -4.18
N THR A 73 11.20 -5.20 -3.60
CA THR A 73 11.54 -4.01 -2.80
C THR A 73 12.47 -4.35 -1.65
N THR A 74 12.23 -5.47 -0.95
CA THR A 74 13.13 -5.95 0.12
C THR A 74 14.54 -6.20 -0.39
N VAL A 75 14.70 -6.88 -1.54
CA VAL A 75 16.02 -7.14 -2.12
C VAL A 75 16.77 -5.85 -2.43
N GLU A 76 16.10 -4.86 -3.03
CA GLU A 76 16.75 -3.58 -3.37
C GLU A 76 17.11 -2.75 -2.13
N LEU A 77 16.26 -2.73 -1.11
CA LEU A 77 16.56 -2.07 0.16
C LEU A 77 17.71 -2.75 0.91
N GLN A 78 17.77 -4.09 0.90
CA GLN A 78 18.86 -4.85 1.50
C GLN A 78 20.20 -4.59 0.79
N ARG A 79 20.20 -4.49 -0.54
CA ARG A 79 21.38 -4.09 -1.33
C ARG A 79 21.88 -2.69 -0.97
N ALA A 80 20.96 -1.79 -0.63
CA ALA A 80 21.29 -0.46 -0.11
C ALA A 80 21.68 -0.45 1.38
N GLY A 81 21.86 -1.61 2.02
CA GLY A 81 22.26 -1.73 3.42
C GLY A 81 21.14 -1.38 4.42
N ARG A 82 19.88 -1.34 3.99
CA ARG A 82 18.74 -1.02 4.87
C ARG A 82 18.13 -2.30 5.46
N PRO A 83 18.01 -2.41 6.80
CA PRO A 83 17.27 -3.50 7.42
C PRO A 83 15.78 -3.39 7.06
N VAL A 84 15.22 -4.44 6.47
CA VAL A 84 13.83 -4.45 6.04
C VAL A 84 13.18 -5.82 6.24
N THR A 85 11.94 -5.81 6.73
CA THR A 85 11.11 -6.99 6.91
C THR A 85 9.76 -6.78 6.22
N VAL A 86 9.21 -7.83 5.62
CA VAL A 86 7.82 -7.82 5.11
C VAL A 86 6.93 -8.49 6.13
N LEU A 87 5.87 -7.80 6.55
CA LEU A 87 4.84 -8.36 7.44
C LEU A 87 3.46 -8.21 6.80
N PRO A 88 2.81 -9.31 6.35
CA PRO A 88 1.43 -9.29 5.90
C PRO A 88 0.48 -9.13 7.12
N ALA A 89 0.52 -7.95 7.73
CA ALA A 89 -0.21 -7.62 8.94
C ALA A 89 -1.71 -7.50 8.72
N LEU A 90 -2.12 -7.18 7.49
CA LEU A 90 -3.48 -6.85 7.12
C LEU A 90 -4.17 -8.04 6.43
N ARG A 91 -5.44 -8.22 6.75
CA ARG A 91 -6.34 -9.17 6.06
C ARG A 91 -7.62 -8.50 5.62
N LEU A 92 -8.17 -8.99 4.52
CA LEU A 92 -9.51 -8.67 4.04
C LEU A 92 -10.53 -9.48 4.84
N LEU A 93 -11.41 -8.82 5.58
CA LEU A 93 -12.54 -9.45 6.27
C LEU A 93 -13.71 -9.75 5.33
N ARG A 94 -13.90 -8.90 4.31
CA ARG A 94 -14.90 -9.06 3.25
C ARG A 94 -14.35 -8.54 1.93
N THR A 95 -14.97 -8.96 0.83
CA THR A 95 -14.63 -8.42 -0.51
C THR A 95 -15.41 -7.13 -0.73
N PRO A 96 -14.76 -5.96 -0.93
CA PRO A 96 -15.45 -4.73 -1.26
C PRO A 96 -16.05 -4.78 -2.67
N GLN A 97 -17.12 -4.02 -2.90
CA GLN A 97 -17.75 -3.90 -4.22
C GLN A 97 -16.84 -3.14 -5.20
N ASP A 98 -17.07 -3.31 -6.50
CA ASP A 98 -16.36 -2.51 -7.49
C ASP A 98 -16.64 -1.02 -7.25
N SER A 99 -15.57 -0.23 -7.27
CA SER A 99 -15.61 1.21 -6.98
C SER A 99 -15.85 2.06 -8.24
N ALA A 100 -16.10 1.41 -9.38
CA ALA A 100 -16.56 2.04 -10.61
C ALA A 100 -17.89 2.77 -10.36
N GLY A 101 -17.94 4.06 -10.67
CA GLY A 101 -19.14 4.89 -10.48
C GLY A 101 -19.41 5.39 -9.06
N LEU A 102 -18.68 4.91 -8.03
CA LEU A 102 -18.87 5.38 -6.66
C LEU A 102 -18.25 6.77 -6.44
N SER A 103 -18.94 7.64 -5.70
CA SER A 103 -18.39 8.87 -5.14
C SER A 103 -17.31 8.58 -4.09
N ALA A 104 -16.53 9.60 -3.69
CA ALA A 104 -15.51 9.44 -2.65
C ALA A 104 -16.10 8.95 -1.30
N ALA A 105 -17.28 9.46 -0.92
CA ALA A 105 -17.97 9.04 0.30
C ALA A 105 -18.49 7.60 0.21
N GLU A 106 -18.99 7.19 -0.95
CA GLU A 106 -19.41 5.80 -1.19
C GLU A 106 -18.23 4.83 -1.20
N ARG A 107 -17.09 5.22 -1.78
CA ARG A 107 -15.85 4.42 -1.69
C ARG A 107 -15.41 4.27 -0.24
N ALA A 108 -15.46 5.34 0.55
CA ALA A 108 -15.12 5.28 1.96
C ALA A 108 -16.03 4.33 2.75
N ARG A 109 -17.34 4.34 2.50
CA ARG A 109 -18.31 3.40 3.10
C ARG A 109 -18.08 1.96 2.61
N ASN A 110 -17.84 1.77 1.31
CA ASN A 110 -17.57 0.46 0.72
C ASN A 110 -16.35 -0.22 1.36
N LEU A 111 -15.34 0.57 1.75
CA LEU A 111 -14.11 0.08 2.40
C LEU A 111 -14.17 0.08 3.94
N ASP A 112 -15.28 0.49 4.54
CA ASP A 112 -15.41 0.52 5.99
C ASP A 112 -15.46 -0.90 6.59
N GLY A 113 -14.66 -1.15 7.63
CA GLY A 113 -14.53 -2.47 8.26
C GLY A 113 -13.99 -3.59 7.34
N VAL A 114 -13.42 -3.24 6.18
CA VAL A 114 -12.91 -4.24 5.22
C VAL A 114 -11.57 -4.83 5.64
N PHE A 115 -10.73 -4.05 6.32
CA PHE A 115 -9.38 -4.43 6.71
C PHE A 115 -9.29 -4.62 8.21
N ALA A 116 -8.55 -5.65 8.62
CA ALA A 116 -8.15 -5.85 10.02
C ALA A 116 -6.68 -6.20 10.10
N ALA A 117 -6.01 -5.72 11.16
CA ALA A 117 -4.66 -6.09 11.48
C ALA A 117 -4.63 -7.34 12.40
N GLY A 118 -3.58 -8.16 12.29
CA GLY A 118 -3.38 -9.31 13.18
C GLY A 118 -2.98 -8.90 14.60
N ALA A 119 -3.36 -9.67 15.62
CA ALA A 119 -3.11 -9.34 17.03
C ALA A 119 -1.61 -9.15 17.38
N ASN A 120 -0.72 -9.91 16.71
CA ASN A 120 0.73 -9.82 16.95
C ASN A 120 1.42 -8.66 16.21
N THR A 121 0.69 -7.89 15.40
CA THR A 121 1.30 -6.87 14.52
C THR A 121 2.08 -5.84 15.32
N ARG A 122 1.55 -5.38 16.47
CA ARG A 122 2.21 -4.38 17.29
C ARG A 122 3.60 -4.81 17.75
N ARG A 123 3.71 -6.04 18.25
CA ARG A 123 4.97 -6.62 18.73
C ARG A 123 5.98 -6.76 17.59
N LEU A 124 5.52 -7.20 16.42
CA LEU A 124 6.37 -7.42 15.26
C LEU A 124 6.84 -6.12 14.58
N ALA A 125 6.14 -5.01 14.83
CA ALA A 125 6.45 -3.69 14.29
C ALA A 125 7.20 -2.77 15.29
N ALA A 126 7.54 -3.26 16.47
CA ALA A 126 8.20 -2.47 17.50
C ALA A 126 9.54 -1.91 17.00
N GLY A 127 9.71 -0.59 17.09
CA GLY A 127 10.94 0.10 16.68
C GLY A 127 11.16 0.21 15.17
N ALA A 128 10.22 -0.26 14.34
CA ALA A 128 10.32 -0.20 12.89
C ALA A 128 9.55 0.99 12.31
N CYS A 129 10.06 1.55 11.21
CA CYS A 129 9.32 2.48 10.36
C CYS A 129 8.32 1.69 9.51
N VAL A 130 7.03 1.86 9.78
CA VAL A 130 5.96 1.11 9.11
C VAL A 130 5.60 1.80 7.79
N VAL A 131 5.77 1.07 6.68
CA VAL A 131 5.47 1.55 5.33
C VAL A 131 4.45 0.65 4.66
N LEU A 132 3.31 1.23 4.27
CA LEU A 132 2.30 0.54 3.46
C LEU A 132 2.77 0.42 2.01
N VAL A 133 2.51 -0.73 1.38
CA VAL A 133 2.86 -0.97 -0.02
C VAL A 133 1.62 -1.38 -0.79
N ASP A 134 1.33 -0.73 -1.92
CA ASP A 134 0.17 -1.00 -2.78
C ASP A 134 0.54 -0.95 -4.29
N ASP A 135 -0.21 -1.63 -5.16
CA ASP A 135 0.01 -1.67 -6.63
C ASP A 135 -0.93 -0.74 -7.41
N VAL A 136 -1.84 -0.03 -6.73
CA VAL A 136 -2.78 0.86 -7.39
C VAL A 136 -2.78 2.22 -6.72
N VAL A 137 -2.54 3.27 -7.53
CA VAL A 137 -2.86 4.65 -7.15
C VAL A 137 -4.38 4.76 -7.11
N THR A 138 -4.95 4.33 -5.99
CA THR A 138 -6.36 4.60 -5.64
C THR A 138 -6.45 5.98 -5.02
N THR A 139 -7.67 6.46 -4.78
CA THR A 139 -8.01 7.79 -4.23
C THR A 139 -7.51 8.02 -2.79
N GLY A 140 -6.46 7.34 -2.34
CA GLY A 140 -5.96 7.32 -0.97
C GLY A 140 -6.83 6.48 -0.02
N THR A 141 -8.10 6.24 -0.36
CA THR A 141 -9.09 5.62 0.54
C THR A 141 -8.67 4.23 1.04
N THR A 142 -8.11 3.37 0.17
CA THR A 142 -7.61 2.05 0.58
C THR A 142 -6.48 2.17 1.60
N LEU A 143 -5.49 3.03 1.32
CA LEU A 143 -4.35 3.28 2.21
C LEU A 143 -4.81 3.87 3.55
N THR A 144 -5.76 4.82 3.53
CA THR A 144 -6.36 5.39 4.74
C THR A 144 -6.99 4.30 5.61
N ARG A 145 -7.79 3.40 5.02
CA ARG A 145 -8.45 2.33 5.77
C ARG A 145 -7.46 1.29 6.30
N CYS A 146 -6.43 0.97 5.53
CA CYS A 146 -5.34 0.10 5.99
C CYS A 146 -4.57 0.72 7.17
N ALA A 147 -4.25 2.02 7.07
CA ALA A 147 -3.58 2.74 8.14
C ALA A 147 -4.45 2.84 9.40
N LEU A 148 -5.76 3.06 9.26
CA LEU A 148 -6.70 3.03 10.39
C LEU A 148 -6.71 1.66 11.09
N ALA A 149 -6.79 0.56 10.32
CA ALA A 149 -6.75 -0.80 10.88
C ALA A 149 -5.42 -1.11 11.61
N LEU A 150 -4.28 -0.56 11.15
CA LEU A 150 -3.01 -0.63 11.87
C LEU A 150 -3.00 0.26 13.13
N GLY A 151 -3.62 1.45 13.04
CA GLY A 151 -3.81 2.39 14.14
C GLY A 151 -4.59 1.81 15.31
N GLU A 152 -5.61 0.98 15.04
CA GLU A 152 -6.35 0.23 16.07
C GLU A 152 -5.45 -0.69 16.89
N MET A 153 -4.33 -1.17 16.32
CA MET A 153 -3.30 -1.95 17.03
C MET A 153 -2.24 -1.08 17.71
N GLY A 154 -2.40 0.25 17.69
CA GLY A 154 -1.45 1.22 18.23
C GLY A 154 -0.24 1.48 17.33
N LEU A 155 -0.33 1.18 16.03
CA LEU A 155 0.75 1.43 15.08
C LEU A 155 0.55 2.74 14.32
N GLN A 156 1.65 3.43 14.07
CA GLN A 156 1.67 4.61 13.24
C GLN A 156 2.28 4.27 11.90
N VAL A 157 1.50 4.44 10.83
CA VAL A 157 2.03 4.34 9.47
C VAL A 157 2.85 5.59 9.18
N SER A 158 4.14 5.40 8.92
CA SER A 158 5.07 6.48 8.62
C SER A 158 4.96 6.93 7.17
N ALA A 159 4.66 5.99 6.26
CA ALA A 159 4.55 6.25 4.83
C ALA A 159 3.72 5.19 4.09
N ALA A 160 3.37 5.48 2.86
CA ALA A 160 2.86 4.57 1.85
C ALA A 160 3.68 4.71 0.56
N ALA A 161 3.83 3.60 -0.17
CA ALA A 161 4.56 3.54 -1.42
C ALA A 161 3.71 2.76 -2.44
N VAL A 162 3.53 3.33 -3.64
CA VAL A 162 2.55 2.82 -4.61
C VAL A 162 3.19 2.64 -6.00
N ALA A 163 3.03 1.45 -6.57
CA ALA A 163 3.56 1.11 -7.89
C ALA A 163 2.39 0.94 -8.89
N GLY A 164 1.95 2.01 -9.56
CA GLY A 164 0.85 1.90 -10.51
C GLY A 164 0.44 3.18 -11.24
N THR A 165 -0.28 3.00 -12.36
CA THR A 165 -0.97 4.07 -13.09
C THR A 165 -2.38 4.29 -12.53
N THR A 166 -2.85 5.54 -12.50
CA THR A 166 -4.22 5.89 -12.10
C THR A 166 -5.24 5.20 -13.01
N ARG A 167 -6.26 4.56 -12.44
CA ARG A 167 -7.52 4.37 -13.19
C ARG A 167 -8.19 5.75 -13.28
N ARG A 168 -8.01 6.45 -14.40
CA ARG A 168 -8.85 7.62 -14.73
C ARG A 168 -10.31 7.16 -14.66
N SER A 169 -11.08 7.79 -13.76
CA SER A 169 -12.53 7.81 -13.89
C SER A 169 -12.84 8.62 -15.14
N GLY A 170 -13.72 8.09 -15.99
CA GLY A 170 -13.81 8.40 -17.41
C GLY A 170 -13.79 9.88 -17.80
N ASP A 171 -13.00 10.18 -18.83
CA ASP A 171 -13.39 11.17 -19.84
C ASP A 171 -14.77 10.73 -20.37
N ARG A 172 -15.84 11.37 -19.90
CA ARG A 172 -17.03 11.50 -20.73
C ARG A 172 -16.82 12.72 -21.59
N LEU A 173 -16.47 12.44 -22.84
CA LEU A 173 -16.66 13.36 -23.95
C LEU A 173 -18.11 13.86 -23.89
N SER A 174 -18.22 15.18 -23.90
CA SER A 174 -19.41 15.91 -24.31
C SER A 174 -19.83 15.42 -25.70
N GLY A 175 -21.12 15.14 -25.84
CA GLY A 175 -21.81 14.85 -27.09
C GLY A 175 -23.29 15.02 -26.86
#